data_AF-A0A1Y3NCG8-F1
#
_entry.id   AF-A0A1Y3NCG8-F1
#
_cell.length_a   1.000
_cell.length_b   1.000
_cell.length_c   1.000
_cell.angle_alpha   90.00
_cell.angle_beta   90.00
_cell.angle_gamma   90.00
#
_symmetry.space_group_name_H-M   'P 1'
#
loop_
_entity.id
_entity.type
_entity.pdbx_description
1 polymer ?
#
loop_
_entity_poly.entity_id
_entity_poly.type
_entity_poly.pdbx_seq_one_letter_code
_entity_poly.pdbx_strand_id
1 'polypeptide(L)'
;MRTCYYNEECRNTIDSVVHEDNALIYFGEKSKIGIKSCIFEDVYGYRGFRTKRGSEIYIENCVFFDNYYEGGFFSFGTNDETKYGKYQINDSEFIKVRSPYGGIVNIEEIGIHSDINCKFFRCYFERNSADFHGGIIYSLFNRTNRYITFENCTFHENFAKHGDIFYGFTQQYEPIIRYNLEELKEIDGAFVTNPVRLEFTEESPQSLILSSGDTIPNNIQCYFVDDYDNVINTQDLGSVDVTPINDIIFFSLEVDDSYNVGIVGSSRSFCWNGLCTFPAVKSKSLSYLLLKI
;
A
#
# COMPACT_ATOMS: atom_id res chain seq x y z
N MET A 1 13.48 -11.43 -17.48
CA MET A 1 12.89 -12.35 -16.50
C MET A 1 13.79 -12.35 -15.28
N ARG A 2 13.34 -11.83 -14.12
CA ARG A 2 14.13 -11.84 -12.88
C ARG A 2 14.25 -13.28 -12.39
N THR A 3 15.29 -14.00 -12.83
CA THR A 3 15.73 -15.28 -12.26
C THR A 3 16.14 -15.16 -10.79
N CYS A 4 16.16 -13.95 -10.23
CA CYS A 4 16.62 -13.67 -8.87
C CYS A 4 15.66 -14.09 -7.78
N TYR A 5 14.38 -14.36 -8.09
CA TYR A 5 13.47 -15.00 -7.15
C TYR A 5 13.75 -16.50 -6.99
N TYR A 6 14.52 -17.12 -7.92
CA TYR A 6 14.75 -18.55 -7.95
C TYR A 6 16.12 -18.98 -7.38
N ASN A 7 17.11 -18.07 -7.38
CA ASN A 7 18.47 -18.42 -7.00
C ASN A 7 19.18 -17.22 -6.34
N GLU A 8 19.72 -17.43 -5.13
CA GLU A 8 20.51 -16.43 -4.37
C GLU A 8 21.76 -15.97 -5.13
N GLU A 9 22.21 -16.72 -6.14
CA GLU A 9 23.37 -16.39 -6.97
C GLU A 9 23.07 -15.43 -8.13
N CYS A 10 21.91 -14.78 -8.14
CA CYS A 10 21.52 -13.89 -9.23
C CYS A 10 22.46 -12.69 -9.34
N ARG A 11 23.43 -12.77 -10.25
CA ARG A 11 24.19 -11.61 -10.70
C ARG A 11 23.24 -10.75 -11.51
N ASN A 12 22.89 -9.58 -10.97
CA ASN A 12 22.28 -8.50 -11.72
C ASN A 12 23.17 -8.18 -12.93
N THR A 13 22.93 -8.83 -14.06
CA THR A 13 23.46 -8.36 -15.33
C THR A 13 22.70 -7.07 -15.61
N ILE A 14 23.38 -5.95 -15.42
CA ILE A 14 22.94 -4.58 -15.77
C ILE A 14 22.95 -4.45 -17.31
N ASP A 15 22.37 -5.43 -18.00
CA ASP A 15 21.98 -5.26 -19.38
C ASP A 15 20.54 -4.78 -19.34
N SER A 16 20.26 -3.75 -20.13
CA SER A 16 18.99 -3.06 -20.31
C SER A 16 17.94 -3.99 -20.93
N VAL A 17 17.60 -5.07 -20.23
CA VAL A 17 16.52 -5.97 -20.59
C VAL A 17 15.25 -5.17 -20.39
N VAL A 18 14.72 -4.66 -21.50
CA VAL A 18 13.35 -4.15 -21.61
C VAL A 18 12.47 -5.09 -20.80
N HIS A 19 11.79 -4.54 -19.79
CA HIS A 19 10.82 -5.28 -18.99
C HIS A 19 9.72 -5.79 -19.93
N GLU A 20 9.88 -7.01 -20.44
CA GLU A 20 8.81 -7.65 -21.18
C GLU A 20 7.71 -7.96 -20.18
N ASP A 21 6.66 -7.15 -20.27
CA ASP A 21 5.38 -7.34 -19.60
C ASP A 21 4.77 -8.68 -20.00
N ASN A 22 5.22 -9.75 -19.33
CA ASN A 22 4.78 -11.11 -19.56
C ASN A 22 3.57 -11.42 -18.68
N ALA A 23 2.60 -12.11 -19.29
CA ALA A 23 1.41 -12.54 -18.60
C ALA A 23 1.20 -14.03 -18.80
N LEU A 24 0.61 -14.70 -17.81
CA LEU A 24 0.20 -16.10 -17.94
C LEU A 24 -0.76 -16.26 -19.12
N ILE A 25 -1.68 -15.31 -19.31
CA ILE A 25 -2.56 -15.29 -20.48
C ILE A 25 -2.75 -13.91 -21.09
N TYR A 26 -2.70 -13.85 -22.42
CA TYR A 26 -2.90 -12.64 -23.23
C TYR A 26 -4.14 -12.73 -24.11
N PHE A 27 -5.01 -11.72 -24.04
CA PHE A 27 -6.22 -11.63 -24.85
C PHE A 27 -6.41 -10.27 -25.49
N GLY A 28 -6.92 -10.30 -26.72
CA GLY A 28 -7.37 -9.12 -27.46
C GLY A 28 -8.72 -8.60 -26.98
N GLU A 29 -9.20 -7.54 -27.61
CA GLU A 29 -10.47 -6.90 -27.26
C GLU A 29 -11.67 -7.84 -27.39
N LYS A 30 -12.69 -7.63 -26.55
CA LYS A 30 -13.99 -8.32 -26.61
C LYS A 30 -13.89 -9.85 -26.59
N SER A 31 -12.81 -10.38 -26.03
CA SER A 31 -12.57 -11.82 -25.91
C SER A 31 -13.26 -12.38 -24.68
N LYS A 32 -13.68 -13.65 -24.73
CA LYS A 32 -14.23 -14.36 -23.58
C LYS A 32 -13.46 -15.64 -23.32
N ILE A 33 -13.02 -15.87 -22.08
CA ILE A 33 -12.37 -17.11 -21.68
C ILE A 33 -12.98 -17.66 -20.38
N GLY A 34 -13.13 -18.98 -20.32
CA GLY A 34 -13.39 -19.72 -19.08
C GLY A 34 -12.23 -20.63 -18.73
N ILE A 35 -11.80 -20.61 -17.48
CA ILE A 35 -10.77 -21.47 -16.89
C ILE A 35 -11.43 -22.20 -15.73
N LYS A 36 -11.45 -23.53 -15.77
CA LYS A 36 -12.18 -24.32 -14.78
C LYS A 36 -11.38 -25.53 -14.33
N SER A 37 -11.39 -25.79 -13.02
CA SER A 37 -10.76 -27.00 -12.45
C SER A 37 -9.28 -27.13 -12.85
N CYS A 38 -8.55 -26.03 -12.77
CA CYS A 38 -7.13 -25.95 -13.11
C CYS A 38 -6.30 -25.67 -11.86
N ILE A 39 -5.05 -26.14 -11.87
CA ILE A 39 -4.03 -25.80 -10.89
C ILE A 39 -2.93 -25.04 -11.63
N PHE A 40 -2.56 -23.89 -11.10
CA PHE A 40 -1.43 -23.07 -11.54
C PHE A 40 -0.43 -23.01 -10.40
N GLU A 41 0.66 -23.75 -10.55
CA GLU A 41 1.71 -23.91 -9.56
C GLU A 41 3.04 -23.44 -10.15
N ASP A 42 3.86 -22.76 -9.33
CA ASP A 42 5.20 -22.30 -9.72
C ASP A 42 5.20 -21.39 -10.97
N VAL A 43 4.21 -20.50 -11.09
CA VAL A 43 4.10 -19.54 -12.18
C VAL A 43 4.70 -18.20 -11.78
N TYR A 44 5.68 -17.74 -12.57
CA TYR A 44 6.41 -16.49 -12.36
C TYR A 44 6.23 -15.57 -13.56
N GLY A 45 5.76 -14.35 -13.33
CA GLY A 45 5.56 -13.36 -14.39
C GLY A 45 5.42 -11.94 -13.89
N TYR A 46 5.04 -11.04 -14.78
CA TYR A 46 4.68 -9.68 -14.41
C TYR A 46 3.24 -9.62 -13.93
N ARG A 47 2.30 -10.25 -14.65
CA ARG A 47 0.87 -10.30 -14.26
C ARG A 47 0.23 -11.64 -14.62
N GLY A 48 -0.91 -11.97 -14.01
CA GLY A 48 -1.67 -13.16 -14.39
C GLY A 48 -2.33 -12.98 -15.76
N PHE A 49 -2.99 -11.85 -15.97
CA PHE A 49 -3.77 -11.59 -17.18
C PHE A 49 -3.38 -10.29 -17.84
N ARG A 50 -3.25 -10.33 -19.16
CA ARG A 50 -3.08 -9.14 -20.00
C ARG A 50 -4.25 -9.07 -20.97
N THR A 51 -5.23 -8.22 -20.67
CA THR A 51 -6.48 -8.17 -21.43
C THR A 51 -6.88 -6.77 -21.83
N LYS A 52 -7.56 -6.66 -22.96
CA LYS A 52 -8.03 -5.40 -23.54
C LYS A 52 -9.51 -5.15 -23.25
N ARG A 53 -10.00 -3.97 -23.63
CA ARG A 53 -11.39 -3.53 -23.45
C ARG A 53 -12.41 -4.55 -23.95
N GLY A 54 -13.48 -4.71 -23.18
CA GLY A 54 -14.59 -5.62 -23.43
C GLY A 54 -14.30 -7.08 -23.16
N SER A 55 -13.10 -7.44 -22.68
CA SER A 55 -12.75 -8.83 -22.38
C SER A 55 -13.45 -9.32 -21.11
N GLU A 56 -13.83 -10.60 -21.10
CA GLU A 56 -14.49 -11.26 -19.98
C GLU A 56 -13.76 -12.56 -19.63
N ILE A 57 -13.36 -12.72 -18.38
CA ILE A 57 -12.63 -13.88 -17.86
C ILE A 57 -13.44 -14.50 -16.73
N TYR A 58 -13.66 -15.79 -16.84
CA TYR A 58 -14.36 -16.60 -15.85
C TYR A 58 -13.38 -17.64 -15.30
N ILE A 59 -13.15 -17.62 -13.99
CA ILE A 59 -12.29 -18.58 -13.29
C ILE A 59 -13.16 -19.30 -12.27
N GLU A 60 -13.17 -20.62 -12.30
CA GLU A 60 -14.02 -21.41 -11.41
C GLU A 60 -13.29 -22.65 -10.91
N ASN A 61 -13.36 -22.91 -9.60
CA ASN A 61 -12.77 -24.11 -9.00
C ASN A 61 -11.28 -24.28 -9.36
N CYS A 62 -10.50 -23.19 -9.29
CA CYS A 62 -9.07 -23.21 -9.61
C CYS A 62 -8.21 -22.99 -8.38
N VAL A 63 -6.98 -23.49 -8.41
CA VAL A 63 -5.98 -23.28 -7.36
C VAL A 63 -4.77 -22.57 -7.96
N PHE A 64 -4.37 -21.47 -7.35
CA PHE A 64 -3.16 -20.72 -7.67
C PHE A 64 -2.20 -20.85 -6.49
N PHE A 65 -1.16 -21.66 -6.64
CA PHE A 65 -0.26 -22.04 -5.55
C PHE A 65 1.19 -21.63 -5.84
N ASP A 66 1.84 -20.98 -4.87
CA ASP A 66 3.26 -20.57 -4.92
C ASP A 66 3.64 -19.85 -6.23
N ASN A 67 2.86 -18.81 -6.55
CA ASN A 67 3.06 -18.01 -7.75
C ASN A 67 3.66 -16.65 -7.39
N TYR A 68 4.32 -16.00 -8.36
CA TYR A 68 4.86 -14.65 -8.18
C TYR A 68 4.53 -13.77 -9.39
N TYR A 69 4.01 -12.57 -9.12
CA TYR A 69 3.62 -11.59 -10.12
C TYR A 69 4.10 -10.19 -9.74
N GLU A 70 5.06 -9.62 -10.49
CA GLU A 70 5.66 -8.31 -10.18
C GLU A 70 4.65 -7.14 -10.16
N GLY A 71 3.59 -7.23 -10.95
CA GLY A 71 2.49 -6.27 -11.03
C GLY A 71 1.20 -6.74 -10.37
N GLY A 72 1.24 -7.78 -9.52
CA GLY A 72 0.08 -8.45 -8.95
C GLY A 72 -0.61 -9.41 -9.92
N PHE A 73 -1.39 -10.36 -9.40
CA PHE A 73 -2.04 -11.37 -10.25
C PHE A 73 -3.09 -10.75 -11.21
N PHE A 74 -3.96 -9.89 -10.68
CA PHE A 74 -4.85 -9.02 -11.43
C PHE A 74 -4.36 -7.58 -11.30
N SER A 75 -3.88 -7.02 -12.42
CA SER A 75 -3.38 -5.65 -12.48
C SER A 75 -4.37 -4.77 -13.25
N PHE A 76 -4.74 -3.63 -12.67
CA PHE A 76 -5.72 -2.69 -13.20
C PHE A 76 -5.13 -1.29 -13.37
N GLY A 77 -5.32 -0.69 -14.55
CA GLY A 77 -4.70 0.59 -14.91
C GLY A 77 -5.24 1.14 -16.22
N THR A 78 -6.04 2.21 -16.21
CA THR A 78 -6.61 2.75 -17.46
C THR A 78 -5.62 3.46 -18.39
N ASN A 79 -4.39 3.70 -17.94
CA ASN A 79 -3.30 4.21 -18.79
C ASN A 79 -2.63 3.10 -19.62
N ASP A 80 -2.90 1.83 -19.33
CA ASP A 80 -2.41 0.67 -20.07
C ASP A 80 -3.60 -0.06 -20.70
N GLU A 81 -3.63 -0.11 -22.04
CA GLU A 81 -4.64 -0.83 -22.83
C GLU A 81 -4.75 -2.32 -22.52
N THR A 82 -3.83 -2.84 -21.72
CA THR A 82 -3.71 -4.26 -21.41
C THR A 82 -3.99 -4.60 -19.94
N LYS A 83 -4.51 -3.65 -19.17
CA LYS A 83 -4.99 -3.78 -17.78
C LYS A 83 -6.50 -3.57 -17.65
N TYR A 84 -7.25 -3.91 -18.68
CA TYR A 84 -8.71 -3.84 -18.70
C TYR A 84 -9.34 -5.20 -18.34
N GLY A 85 -10.66 -5.31 -18.52
CA GLY A 85 -11.37 -6.58 -18.50
C GLY A 85 -12.33 -6.76 -17.32
N LYS A 86 -13.25 -7.70 -17.50
CA LYS A 86 -14.22 -8.13 -16.48
C LYS A 86 -13.86 -9.53 -16.02
N TYR A 87 -13.73 -9.70 -14.71
CA TYR A 87 -13.25 -10.93 -14.10
C TYR A 87 -14.31 -11.43 -13.12
N GLN A 88 -14.68 -12.69 -13.26
CA GLN A 88 -15.53 -13.40 -12.31
C GLN A 88 -14.77 -14.63 -11.84
N ILE A 89 -14.42 -14.65 -10.55
CA ILE A 89 -13.66 -15.71 -9.91
C ILE A 89 -14.54 -16.35 -8.86
N ASN A 90 -14.83 -17.63 -9.02
CA ASN A 90 -15.72 -18.39 -8.15
C ASN A 90 -14.99 -19.60 -7.57
N ASP A 91 -15.22 -19.88 -6.29
CA ASP A 91 -14.83 -21.15 -5.65
C ASP A 91 -13.34 -21.48 -5.87
N SER A 92 -12.46 -20.48 -5.82
CA SER A 92 -11.05 -20.64 -6.17
C SER A 92 -10.15 -20.25 -5.00
N GLU A 93 -8.95 -20.82 -5.00
CA GLU A 93 -7.97 -20.69 -3.92
C GLU A 93 -6.71 -19.98 -4.42
N PHE A 94 -6.25 -19.00 -3.65
CA PHE A 94 -5.01 -18.28 -3.87
C PHE A 94 -4.12 -18.48 -2.66
N ILE A 95 -3.05 -19.24 -2.84
CA ILE A 95 -2.22 -19.72 -1.75
C ILE A 95 -0.77 -19.35 -2.07
N LYS A 96 -0.12 -18.59 -1.17
CA LYS A 96 1.28 -18.16 -1.36
C LYS A 96 1.53 -17.41 -2.66
N VAL A 97 0.56 -16.60 -3.12
CA VAL A 97 0.78 -15.70 -4.26
C VAL A 97 1.51 -14.45 -3.76
N ARG A 98 2.62 -14.11 -4.43
CA ARG A 98 3.55 -13.05 -4.01
C ARG A 98 3.67 -11.94 -5.05
N SER A 99 3.82 -10.70 -4.58
CA SER A 99 4.02 -9.49 -5.41
C SER A 99 4.77 -8.43 -4.59
N PRO A 100 5.35 -7.39 -5.20
CA PRO A 100 5.75 -6.19 -4.46
C PRO A 100 4.56 -5.40 -3.88
N TYR A 101 3.44 -5.34 -4.61
CA TYR A 101 2.23 -4.61 -4.23
C TYR A 101 0.98 -5.42 -4.61
N GLY A 102 0.04 -5.62 -3.69
CA GLY A 102 -1.24 -6.24 -4.02
C GLY A 102 -1.07 -7.65 -4.59
N GLY A 103 -0.72 -8.63 -3.75
CA GLY A 103 -0.42 -10.01 -4.18
C GLY A 103 -1.41 -10.57 -5.21
N ILE A 104 -2.70 -10.31 -4.98
CA ILE A 104 -3.77 -10.73 -5.88
C ILE A 104 -4.25 -9.58 -6.75
N VAL A 105 -4.51 -8.41 -6.16
CA VAL A 105 -5.11 -7.26 -6.86
C VAL A 105 -4.24 -6.03 -6.69
N ASN A 106 -3.74 -5.50 -7.80
CA ASN A 106 -2.98 -4.26 -7.85
C ASN A 106 -3.71 -3.23 -8.73
N ILE A 107 -4.11 -2.11 -8.13
CA ILE A 107 -4.87 -1.05 -8.78
C ILE A 107 -4.04 0.23 -8.81
N GLU A 108 -3.51 0.53 -9.99
CA GLU A 108 -2.77 1.76 -10.22
C GLU A 108 -3.73 2.93 -10.50
N GLU A 109 -4.71 2.73 -11.39
CA GLU A 109 -5.70 3.75 -11.76
C GLU A 109 -6.94 3.13 -12.43
N ILE A 110 -8.13 3.64 -12.11
CA ILE A 110 -9.35 3.26 -12.84
C ILE A 110 -10.15 4.49 -13.32
N GLY A 111 -10.03 4.83 -14.59
CA GLY A 111 -10.80 5.92 -15.20
C GLY A 111 -12.33 5.83 -15.00
N ILE A 112 -12.99 6.99 -14.99
CA ILE A 112 -14.42 7.17 -14.66
C ILE A 112 -15.37 6.29 -15.49
N HIS A 113 -15.00 6.00 -16.73
CA HIS A 113 -15.77 5.20 -17.68
C HIS A 113 -15.10 3.86 -18.00
N SER A 114 -14.29 3.35 -17.07
CA SER A 114 -13.63 2.06 -17.24
C SER A 114 -14.65 0.92 -17.27
N ASP A 115 -14.39 -0.06 -18.14
CA ASP A 115 -15.13 -1.31 -18.23
C ASP A 115 -14.55 -2.42 -17.32
N ILE A 116 -13.58 -2.05 -16.47
CA ILE A 116 -13.00 -2.93 -15.46
C ILE A 116 -14.07 -3.37 -14.46
N ASN A 117 -14.08 -4.66 -14.12
CA ASN A 117 -14.83 -5.19 -13.00
C ASN A 117 -14.16 -6.49 -12.53
N CYS A 118 -13.98 -6.69 -11.24
CA CYS A 118 -13.40 -7.91 -10.70
C CYS A 118 -14.21 -8.36 -9.49
N LYS A 119 -14.81 -9.55 -9.60
CA LYS A 119 -15.61 -10.13 -8.54
C LYS A 119 -15.03 -11.47 -8.11
N PHE A 120 -14.76 -11.59 -6.82
CA PHE A 120 -14.39 -12.83 -6.14
C PHE A 120 -15.60 -13.32 -5.34
N PHE A 121 -15.93 -14.58 -5.49
CA PHE A 121 -17.05 -15.21 -4.79
C PHE A 121 -16.64 -16.57 -4.24
N ARG A 122 -16.83 -16.78 -2.93
CA ARG A 122 -16.43 -18.02 -2.24
C ARG A 122 -14.96 -18.40 -2.50
N CYS A 123 -14.09 -17.39 -2.54
CA CYS A 123 -12.67 -17.61 -2.73
C CYS A 123 -11.94 -17.68 -1.38
N TYR A 124 -10.82 -18.39 -1.37
CA TYR A 124 -9.96 -18.57 -0.21
C TYR A 124 -8.58 -17.96 -0.49
N PHE A 125 -8.10 -17.10 0.41
CA PHE A 125 -6.83 -16.40 0.30
C PHE A 125 -5.95 -16.75 1.50
N GLU A 126 -4.93 -17.58 1.30
CA GLU A 126 -4.03 -18.04 2.36
C GLU A 126 -2.58 -17.67 2.09
N ARG A 127 -1.92 -17.07 3.08
CA ARG A 127 -0.46 -16.82 3.06
C ARG A 127 0.04 -16.11 1.81
N ASN A 128 -0.82 -15.34 1.16
CA ASN A 128 -0.41 -14.46 0.09
C ASN A 128 0.33 -13.28 0.69
N SER A 129 1.27 -12.72 -0.06
CA SER A 129 2.06 -11.63 0.47
C SER A 129 2.43 -10.55 -0.52
N ALA A 130 2.64 -9.36 0.04
CA ALA A 130 3.26 -8.26 -0.66
C ALA A 130 4.55 -7.83 0.04
N ASP A 131 5.62 -7.58 -0.73
CA ASP A 131 6.89 -7.11 -0.15
C ASP A 131 6.73 -5.76 0.55
N PHE A 132 5.81 -4.91 0.05
CA PHE A 132 5.62 -3.55 0.56
C PHE A 132 4.19 -3.30 1.09
N HIS A 133 3.18 -3.35 0.21
CA HIS A 133 1.84 -2.88 0.57
C HIS A 133 0.74 -3.79 0.05
N GLY A 134 -0.25 -4.06 0.91
CA GLY A 134 -1.48 -4.75 0.53
C GLY A 134 -1.22 -6.21 0.19
N GLY A 135 -1.16 -7.10 1.19
CA GLY A 135 -0.83 -8.51 0.97
C GLY A 135 -1.76 -9.19 -0.04
N ILE A 136 -3.02 -8.76 -0.10
CA ILE A 136 -3.97 -9.13 -1.14
C ILE A 136 -4.23 -7.98 -2.11
N ILE A 137 -4.51 -6.79 -1.58
CA ILE A 137 -5.08 -5.67 -2.34
C ILE A 137 -4.25 -4.42 -2.11
N TYR A 138 -3.74 -3.85 -3.18
CA TYR A 138 -3.14 -2.53 -3.19
C TYR A 138 -3.95 -1.61 -4.10
N SER A 139 -4.31 -0.41 -3.60
CA SER A 139 -5.07 0.55 -4.39
C SER A 139 -4.63 2.00 -4.23
N LEU A 140 -4.35 2.63 -5.37
CA LEU A 140 -4.15 4.06 -5.50
C LEU A 140 -5.36 4.80 -6.08
N PHE A 141 -6.56 4.18 -6.07
CA PHE A 141 -7.74 4.80 -6.66
C PHE A 141 -9.03 4.81 -5.82
N ASN A 142 -9.67 5.98 -5.71
CA ASN A 142 -10.84 6.25 -4.84
C ASN A 142 -12.18 5.64 -5.29
N ARG A 143 -12.18 4.78 -6.31
CA ARG A 143 -13.39 4.09 -6.79
C ARG A 143 -13.24 2.59 -6.83
N THR A 144 -12.25 2.05 -6.11
CA THR A 144 -12.03 0.62 -6.02
C THR A 144 -13.30 -0.13 -5.62
N ASN A 145 -14.07 0.40 -4.66
CA ASN A 145 -15.38 -0.11 -4.28
C ASN A 145 -16.39 -0.28 -5.44
N ARG A 146 -16.28 0.47 -6.54
CA ARG A 146 -17.19 0.32 -7.68
C ARG A 146 -16.83 -0.87 -8.57
N TYR A 147 -15.58 -1.28 -8.55
CA TYR A 147 -15.04 -2.19 -9.56
C TYR A 147 -14.59 -3.52 -8.96
N ILE A 148 -14.18 -3.53 -7.70
CA ILE A 148 -13.62 -4.71 -7.04
C ILE A 148 -14.55 -5.14 -5.91
N THR A 149 -14.94 -6.41 -5.90
CA THR A 149 -15.83 -6.97 -4.88
C THR A 149 -15.36 -8.35 -4.45
N PHE A 150 -15.33 -8.58 -3.14
CA PHE A 150 -15.13 -9.86 -2.50
C PHE A 150 -16.41 -10.23 -1.76
N GLU A 151 -16.99 -11.37 -2.11
CA GLU A 151 -18.25 -11.84 -1.55
C GLU A 151 -18.09 -13.25 -1.00
N ASN A 152 -18.37 -13.41 0.30
CA ASN A 152 -18.23 -14.68 1.00
C ASN A 152 -16.82 -15.27 0.86
N CYS A 153 -15.79 -14.43 0.95
CA CYS A 153 -14.40 -14.82 0.82
C CYS A 153 -13.74 -14.93 2.20
N THR A 154 -12.73 -15.78 2.31
CA THR A 154 -11.96 -15.97 3.55
C THR A 154 -10.51 -15.53 3.34
N PHE A 155 -9.96 -14.80 4.29
CA PHE A 155 -8.59 -14.30 4.29
C PHE A 155 -7.89 -14.90 5.51
N HIS A 156 -6.78 -15.60 5.30
CA HIS A 156 -6.07 -16.33 6.35
C HIS A 156 -4.56 -16.14 6.23
N GLU A 157 -3.92 -15.65 7.31
CA GLU A 157 -2.45 -15.53 7.41
C GLU A 157 -1.79 -14.82 6.22
N ASN A 158 -2.48 -13.88 5.57
CA ASN A 158 -1.87 -13.04 4.54
C ASN A 158 -1.00 -11.99 5.21
N PHE A 159 0.04 -11.50 4.52
CA PHE A 159 0.98 -10.57 5.13
C PHE A 159 1.53 -9.54 4.14
N ALA A 160 1.72 -8.32 4.62
CA ALA A 160 2.55 -7.34 3.96
C ALA A 160 3.23 -6.48 5.00
N LYS A 161 4.24 -5.72 4.59
CA LYS A 161 4.83 -4.73 5.48
C LYS A 161 3.81 -3.68 5.94
N HIS A 162 2.89 -3.29 5.05
CA HIS A 162 1.76 -2.44 5.40
C HIS A 162 0.47 -2.96 4.78
N GLY A 163 -0.52 -3.32 5.62
CA GLY A 163 -1.82 -3.79 5.17
C GLY A 163 -1.77 -5.25 4.73
N ASP A 164 -1.92 -6.19 5.68
CA ASP A 164 -1.86 -7.62 5.40
C ASP A 164 -2.93 -8.08 4.39
N ILE A 165 -4.08 -7.41 4.38
CA ILE A 165 -5.15 -7.64 3.41
C ILE A 165 -5.20 -6.47 2.44
N PHE A 166 -5.34 -5.25 2.95
CA PHE A 166 -5.59 -4.07 2.14
C PHE A 166 -4.66 -2.92 2.50
N TYR A 167 -4.10 -2.30 1.46
CA TYR A 167 -3.50 -0.98 1.54
C TYR A 167 -4.14 -0.04 0.52
N GLY A 168 -4.52 1.17 0.98
CA GLY A 168 -5.09 2.19 0.12
C GLY A 168 -4.65 3.60 0.47
N PHE A 169 -4.93 4.58 -0.40
CA PHE A 169 -4.62 5.98 -0.09
C PHE A 169 -5.49 6.50 1.07
N THR A 170 -6.79 6.19 1.08
CA THR A 170 -7.70 6.40 2.22
C THR A 170 -8.73 5.25 2.31
N GLN A 171 -9.54 5.22 3.36
CA GLN A 171 -10.67 4.28 3.50
C GLN A 171 -11.63 4.28 2.30
N GLN A 172 -11.77 5.41 1.59
CA GLN A 172 -12.64 5.48 0.40
C GLN A 172 -12.14 4.61 -0.77
N TYR A 173 -10.89 4.15 -0.70
CA TYR A 173 -10.22 3.33 -1.71
C TYR A 173 -10.42 1.84 -1.42
N GLU A 174 -11.12 1.49 -0.35
CA GLU A 174 -11.45 0.11 -0.04
C GLU A 174 -12.28 -0.53 -1.17
N PRO A 175 -12.07 -1.82 -1.46
CA PRO A 175 -13.01 -2.61 -2.25
C PRO A 175 -14.29 -2.88 -1.46
N ILE A 176 -15.31 -3.41 -2.12
CA ILE A 176 -16.46 -3.96 -1.39
C ILE A 176 -16.07 -5.35 -0.87
N ILE A 177 -15.97 -5.51 0.45
CA ILE A 177 -15.86 -6.82 1.11
C ILE A 177 -17.17 -7.08 1.84
N ARG A 178 -17.88 -8.15 1.46
CA ARG A 178 -19.19 -8.48 2.05
C ARG A 178 -19.03 -9.51 3.16
N TYR A 179 -19.84 -9.35 4.21
CA TYR A 179 -20.06 -10.23 5.36
C TYR A 179 -19.08 -10.14 6.52
N ASN A 180 -17.79 -9.88 6.30
CA ASN A 180 -16.77 -9.92 7.35
C ASN A 180 -15.84 -8.69 7.39
N LEU A 181 -16.16 -7.59 6.70
CA LEU A 181 -15.28 -6.42 6.65
C LEU A 181 -14.92 -5.90 8.05
N GLU A 182 -15.91 -5.76 8.95
CA GLU A 182 -15.68 -5.24 10.30
C GLU A 182 -14.78 -6.17 11.12
N GLU A 183 -15.02 -7.48 11.07
CA GLU A 183 -14.16 -8.48 11.75
C GLU A 183 -12.72 -8.44 11.23
N LEU A 184 -12.53 -8.21 9.93
CA LEU A 184 -11.19 -8.10 9.34
C LEU A 184 -10.49 -6.79 9.73
N LYS A 185 -11.24 -5.71 9.97
CA LYS A 185 -10.69 -4.42 10.43
C LYS A 185 -10.25 -4.45 11.90
N GLU A 186 -10.76 -5.40 12.69
CA GLU A 186 -10.30 -5.64 14.07
C GLU A 186 -8.93 -6.33 14.12
N ILE A 187 -8.46 -6.90 13.01
CA ILE A 187 -7.12 -7.51 12.91
C ILE A 187 -6.10 -6.38 12.72
N ASP A 188 -5.21 -6.25 13.70
CA ASP A 188 -4.11 -5.27 13.67
C ASP A 188 -3.29 -5.38 12.39
N GLY A 189 -3.05 -4.24 11.72
CA GLY A 189 -2.30 -4.18 10.47
C GLY A 189 -2.98 -4.76 9.23
N ALA A 190 -4.19 -5.34 9.32
CA ALA A 190 -4.86 -5.95 8.17
C ALA A 190 -5.29 -4.92 7.11
N PHE A 191 -5.76 -3.77 7.57
CA PHE A 191 -6.17 -2.65 6.73
C PHE A 191 -5.35 -1.44 7.12
N VAL A 192 -4.60 -0.90 6.17
CA VAL A 192 -3.73 0.27 6.39
C VAL A 192 -4.00 1.32 5.31
N THR A 193 -3.94 2.59 5.67
CA THR A 193 -3.92 3.69 4.69
C THR A 193 -2.69 4.57 4.82
N ASN A 194 -2.58 5.59 3.96
CA ASN A 194 -1.57 6.61 4.15
C ASN A 194 -1.81 7.37 5.46
N PRO A 195 -0.75 7.97 6.04
CA PRO A 195 -0.88 8.88 7.17
C PRO A 195 -1.91 9.99 6.90
N VAL A 196 -2.82 10.21 7.85
CA VAL A 196 -3.80 11.31 7.78
C VAL A 196 -3.70 12.29 8.93
N ARG A 197 -3.10 11.87 10.05
CA ARG A 197 -2.89 12.74 11.20
C ARG A 197 -1.56 12.48 11.91
N LEU A 198 -1.16 13.47 12.68
CA LEU A 198 -0.05 13.41 13.62
C LEU A 198 -0.61 13.35 15.03
N GLU A 199 -0.06 12.46 15.85
CA GLU A 199 -0.37 12.38 17.26
C GLU A 199 0.90 12.51 18.09
N PHE A 200 0.83 13.35 19.12
CA PHE A 200 1.94 13.53 20.05
C PHE A 200 2.01 12.35 21.01
N THR A 201 3.23 11.95 21.34
CA THR A 201 3.44 10.91 22.35
C THR A 201 2.96 11.39 23.72
N GLU A 202 2.63 10.46 24.61
CA GLU A 202 2.24 10.80 26.00
C GLU A 202 3.36 11.54 26.76
N GLU A 203 4.62 11.34 26.35
CA GLU A 203 5.79 12.02 26.92
C GLU A 203 5.96 13.47 26.43
N SER A 204 5.22 13.84 25.37
CA SER A 204 5.31 15.17 24.78
C SER A 204 4.50 16.20 25.57
N PRO A 205 5.03 17.41 25.75
CA PRO A 205 4.30 18.47 26.45
C PRO A 205 3.08 18.90 25.62
N GLN A 206 1.92 18.95 26.26
CA GLN A 206 0.65 19.38 25.63
C GLN A 206 0.60 20.89 25.36
N SER A 207 1.42 21.67 26.07
CA SER A 207 1.55 23.10 25.84
C SER A 207 2.92 23.59 26.31
N LEU A 208 3.43 24.61 25.64
CA LEU A 208 4.69 25.25 25.98
C LEU A 208 4.50 26.76 26.06
N ILE A 209 5.04 27.36 27.10
CA ILE A 209 5.17 28.81 27.24
C ILE A 209 6.65 29.13 27.11
N LEU A 210 7.00 29.85 26.05
CA LEU A 210 8.38 30.19 25.72
C LEU A 210 8.56 31.71 25.75
N SER A 211 9.65 32.15 26.37
CA SER A 211 10.13 33.51 26.30
C SER A 211 11.06 33.69 25.10
N SER A 212 11.25 34.93 24.67
CA SER A 212 12.21 35.25 23.60
C SER A 212 13.62 34.79 23.98
N GLY A 213 14.24 33.98 23.12
CA GLY A 213 15.54 33.35 23.35
C GLY A 213 15.47 31.92 23.88
N ASP A 214 14.30 31.47 24.37
CA ASP A 214 14.11 30.11 24.86
C ASP A 214 14.22 29.09 23.72
N THR A 215 14.75 27.92 24.06
CA THR A 215 14.86 26.78 23.14
C THR A 215 13.63 25.91 23.30
N ILE A 216 13.02 25.52 22.18
CA ILE A 216 11.95 24.52 22.18
C ILE A 216 12.54 23.21 22.72
N PRO A 217 11.89 22.56 23.71
CA PRO A 217 12.33 21.28 24.23
C PRO A 217 12.47 20.25 23.12
N ASN A 218 13.55 19.47 23.18
CA ASN A 218 13.86 18.41 22.22
C ASN A 218 13.10 17.10 22.46
N ASN A 219 12.21 17.07 23.45
CA ASN A 219 11.39 15.90 23.80
C ASN A 219 9.96 15.97 23.21
N ILE A 220 9.69 16.90 22.27
CA ILE A 220 8.43 16.89 21.54
C ILE A 220 8.54 15.84 20.44
N GLN A 221 7.73 14.80 20.55
CA GLN A 221 7.70 13.66 19.66
C GLN A 221 6.27 13.39 19.18
N CYS A 222 6.13 13.00 17.93
CA CYS A 222 4.86 12.56 17.39
C CYS A 222 5.02 11.34 16.49
N TYR A 223 3.93 10.60 16.28
CA TYR A 223 3.83 9.53 15.31
C TYR A 223 2.72 9.82 14.31
N PHE A 224 2.79 9.14 13.17
CA PHE A 224 1.76 9.20 12.14
C PHE A 224 0.68 8.17 12.42
N VAL A 225 -0.56 8.56 12.15
CA VAL A 225 -1.73 7.69 12.27
C VAL A 225 -2.52 7.72 10.97
N ASP A 226 -2.98 6.54 10.55
CA ASP A 226 -3.79 6.35 9.34
C ASP A 226 -5.30 6.52 9.63
N ASP A 227 -6.15 6.28 8.63
CA ASP A 227 -7.60 6.43 8.78
C ASP A 227 -8.24 5.40 9.73
N TYR A 228 -7.54 4.30 10.04
CA TYR A 228 -7.99 3.22 10.92
C TYR A 228 -7.43 3.34 12.33
N ASP A 229 -6.83 4.49 12.66
CA ASP A 229 -6.15 4.71 13.93
C ASP A 229 -4.90 3.82 14.13
N ASN A 230 -4.35 3.23 13.05
CA ASN A 230 -3.10 2.48 13.14
C ASN A 230 -1.91 3.45 13.23
N VAL A 231 -0.99 3.16 14.14
CA VAL A 231 0.30 3.86 14.20
C VAL A 231 1.20 3.37 13.06
N ILE A 232 1.62 4.29 12.21
CA ILE A 232 2.47 3.95 11.06
C ILE A 232 3.91 3.86 11.53
N ASN A 233 4.39 2.63 11.68
CA ASN A 233 5.77 2.37 12.02
C ASN A 233 6.63 2.26 10.75
N THR A 234 7.60 3.15 10.59
CA THR A 234 8.54 3.07 9.45
C THR A 234 9.70 2.09 9.70
N GLN A 235 9.74 1.40 10.86
CA GLN A 235 10.80 0.45 11.24
C GLN A 235 10.95 -0.73 10.28
N ASP A 236 9.90 -1.12 9.55
CA ASP A 236 9.99 -2.23 8.60
C ASP A 236 10.75 -1.87 7.31
N LEU A 237 11.40 -0.69 7.26
CA LEU A 237 12.31 -0.26 6.17
C LEU A 237 13.69 -0.93 6.18
N GLY A 238 13.86 -2.00 6.96
CA GLY A 238 15.11 -2.75 7.03
C GLY A 238 16.19 -2.01 7.81
N SER A 239 17.33 -2.68 8.01
CA SER A 239 18.54 -2.05 8.57
C SER A 239 18.88 -0.76 7.83
N VAL A 240 19.44 0.23 8.53
CA VAL A 240 19.84 1.57 8.05
C VAL A 240 20.51 1.59 6.66
N ASP A 241 21.17 0.50 6.27
CA ASP A 241 21.83 0.34 4.97
C ASP A 241 20.89 0.12 3.76
N VAL A 242 19.59 -0.12 3.95
CA VAL A 242 18.66 -0.53 2.87
C VAL A 242 17.42 0.36 2.76
N THR A 243 17.17 1.28 3.71
CA THR A 243 16.01 2.17 3.63
C THR A 243 16.14 3.17 2.46
N PRO A 244 15.28 3.11 1.44
CA PRO A 244 15.26 4.12 0.38
C PRO A 244 15.01 5.50 0.98
N ILE A 245 15.76 6.51 0.54
CA ILE A 245 15.60 7.89 1.03
C ILE A 245 14.17 8.43 0.81
N ASN A 246 13.45 7.87 -0.16
CA ASN A 246 12.08 8.21 -0.49
C ASN A 246 11.08 7.82 0.61
N ASP A 247 11.48 6.94 1.53
CA ASP A 247 10.62 6.46 2.61
C ASP A 247 10.86 7.21 3.92
N ILE A 248 11.79 8.18 3.92
CA ILE A 248 12.02 9.08 5.05
C ILE A 248 11.08 10.28 4.93
N ILE A 249 10.28 10.49 5.97
CA ILE A 249 9.39 11.64 6.04
C ILE A 249 10.15 12.83 6.62
N PHE A 250 10.25 13.90 5.84
CA PHE A 250 10.82 15.18 6.26
C PHE A 250 9.72 16.17 6.58
N PHE A 251 9.94 17.01 7.59
CA PHE A 251 8.99 18.05 7.97
C PHE A 251 9.71 19.36 8.36
N SER A 252 8.97 20.47 8.30
CA SER A 252 9.44 21.79 8.74
C SER A 252 8.51 22.38 9.79
N LEU A 253 9.10 22.98 10.82
CA LEU A 253 8.41 23.79 11.80
C LEU A 253 8.22 25.20 11.24
N GLU A 254 6.97 25.67 11.26
CA GLU A 254 6.60 27.01 10.83
C GLU A 254 5.76 27.69 11.92
N VAL A 255 5.77 29.02 11.93
CA VAL A 255 4.95 29.84 12.84
C VAL A 255 3.94 30.60 12.00
N ASP A 256 2.67 30.53 12.42
CA ASP A 256 1.58 31.24 11.74
C ASP A 256 1.74 32.76 11.87
N ASP A 257 2.22 33.23 13.03
CA ASP A 257 2.55 34.64 13.28
C ASP A 257 4.01 34.97 12.97
N SER A 258 4.35 34.94 11.68
CA SER A 258 5.70 35.27 11.18
C SER A 258 6.11 36.74 11.39
N TYR A 259 5.18 37.63 11.75
CA TYR A 259 5.48 39.04 12.02
C TYR A 259 6.03 39.26 13.43
N ASN A 260 5.45 38.57 14.42
CA ASN A 260 5.84 38.75 15.83
C ASN A 260 6.80 37.67 16.32
N VAL A 261 6.87 36.53 15.64
CA VAL A 261 7.64 35.35 16.05
C VAL A 261 8.58 34.93 14.93
N GLY A 262 9.85 34.73 15.29
CA GLY A 262 10.85 34.08 14.44
C GLY A 262 11.32 32.78 15.06
N ILE A 263 11.58 31.78 14.22
CA ILE A 263 12.30 30.57 14.60
C ILE A 263 13.77 30.76 14.20
N VAL A 264 14.69 30.53 15.14
CA VAL A 264 16.14 30.58 14.90
C VAL A 264 16.74 29.19 15.10
N GLY A 265 17.32 28.63 14.04
CA GLY A 265 17.91 27.28 14.04
C GLY A 265 17.52 26.48 12.79
N SER A 266 17.76 25.17 12.82
CA SER A 266 17.24 24.27 11.78
C SER A 266 15.76 24.01 12.06
N SER A 267 14.86 24.61 11.28
CA SER A 267 13.43 24.32 11.40
C SER A 267 13.02 23.00 10.75
N ARG A 268 13.94 22.32 10.06
CA ARG A 268 13.69 21.05 9.38
C ARG A 268 14.13 19.88 10.25
N SER A 269 13.34 18.83 10.23
CA SER A 269 13.64 17.54 10.87
C SER A 269 13.09 16.40 10.01
N PHE A 270 13.25 15.17 10.49
CA PHE A 270 12.75 13.97 9.85
C PHE A 270 12.19 13.00 10.88
N CYS A 271 11.40 12.07 10.40
CA CYS A 271 10.86 10.98 11.20
C CYS A 271 11.70 9.74 10.99
N TRP A 272 11.96 9.04 12.09
CA TRP A 272 12.73 7.82 12.11
C TRP A 272 11.96 6.78 12.90
N ASN A 273 11.80 5.58 12.33
CA ASN A 273 11.13 4.48 13.02
C ASN A 273 9.69 4.81 13.48
N GLY A 274 8.91 5.47 12.62
CA GLY A 274 7.56 5.97 12.92
C GLY A 274 7.51 7.18 13.87
N LEU A 275 8.66 7.60 14.42
CA LEU A 275 8.75 8.66 15.42
C LEU A 275 9.39 9.92 14.83
N CYS A 276 8.66 11.03 14.87
CA CYS A 276 9.11 12.34 14.45
C CYS A 276 9.58 13.13 15.68
N THR A 277 10.86 13.53 15.71
CA THR A 277 11.39 14.36 16.80
C THR A 277 11.53 15.79 16.33
N PHE A 278 10.97 16.73 17.10
CA PHE A 278 11.06 18.15 16.77
C PHE A 278 12.51 18.63 16.80
N PRO A 279 12.91 19.52 15.87
CA PRO A 279 14.27 20.03 15.87
C PRO A 279 14.50 21.01 17.03
N ALA A 280 15.74 21.04 17.53
CA ALA A 280 16.15 22.02 18.53
C ALA A 280 16.22 23.42 17.91
N VAL A 281 15.18 24.23 18.14
CA VAL A 281 15.10 25.61 17.63
C VAL A 281 14.85 26.60 18.76
N LYS A 282 15.28 27.85 18.57
CA LYS A 282 15.00 28.95 19.50
C LYS A 282 13.88 29.83 18.98
N SER A 283 13.01 30.26 19.90
CA SER A 283 12.01 31.28 19.58
C SER A 283 12.61 32.68 19.73
N LYS A 284 12.28 33.58 18.81
CA LYS A 284 12.57 35.02 18.93
C LYS A 284 11.24 35.75 18.79
N SER A 285 10.73 36.26 19.89
CA SER A 285 9.45 36.97 19.94
C SER A 285 9.61 38.34 20.61
N LEU A 286 8.70 39.27 20.31
CA LEU A 286 8.55 40.53 21.04
C LEU A 286 7.82 40.34 22.39
N SER A 287 7.18 39.18 22.60
CA SER A 287 6.38 38.80 23.77
C SER A 287 6.52 37.30 24.09
N TYR A 288 5.66 36.74 24.96
CA TYR A 288 5.61 35.29 25.22
C TYR A 288 4.98 34.55 24.03
N LEU A 289 5.58 33.41 23.65
CA LEU A 289 5.01 32.48 22.68
C LEU A 289 4.29 31.36 23.44
N LEU A 290 2.98 31.24 23.25
CA LEU A 290 2.22 30.07 23.67
C LEU A 290 2.15 29.11 22.47
N LEU A 291 2.87 28.00 22.54
CA LEU A 291 2.71 26.91 21.59
C LEU A 291 1.69 25.93 22.18
N LYS A 292 0.50 25.89 21.56
CA LYS A 292 -0.41 24.77 21.73
C LYS A 292 -0.05 23.75 20.67
N ILE A 293 0.21 22.54 21.14
CA ILE A 293 0.68 21.41 20.35
C ILE A 293 -0.53 20.54 20.05
#